data_AF-A0A965Q7K1-F1
#
_entry.id   AF-A0A965Q7K1-F1
#
_cell.length_a   1.000
_cell.length_b   1.000
_cell.length_c   1.000
_cell.angle_alpha   90.00
_cell.angle_beta   90.00
_cell.angle_gamma   90.00
#
_symmetry.space_group_name_H-M   'P 1'
#
loop_
_entity.id
_entity.type
_entity.pdbx_description
1 polymer ?
#
loop_
_entity_poly.entity_id
_entity_poly.type
_entity_poly.pdbx_seq_one_letter_code
_entity_poly.pdbx_strand_id
1 'polypeptide(L)'
;MRHIISLLMENESGALSRVSGLFSARGYNIESLTVAPTEDPTLSRMTIVTSGSDEIIEQIIKQLNKLIDVVKVLDLNDGRFIERELMIVKVKA
;
A
#
# COMPACT_ATOMS: atom_id res chain seq x y z
N MET A 1 10.30 -4.78 11.27
CA MET A 1 11.07 -4.75 10.01
C MET A 1 10.32 -3.91 8.98
N ARG A 2 10.94 -3.54 7.85
CA ARG A 2 10.29 -2.80 6.74
C ARG A 2 9.55 -3.80 5.85
N HIS A 3 8.28 -3.54 5.54
CA HIS A 3 7.44 -4.35 4.66
C HIS A 3 6.85 -3.51 3.53
N ILE A 4 6.71 -4.13 2.36
CA ILE A 4 6.14 -3.51 1.16
C ILE A 4 4.87 -4.26 0.80
N ILE A 5 3.73 -3.63 1.07
CA ILE A 5 2.42 -4.20 0.82
C ILE A 5 1.92 -3.69 -0.53
N SER A 6 1.70 -4.61 -1.46
CA SER A 6 1.06 -4.32 -2.75
C SER A 6 -0.41 -4.69 -2.68
N LEU A 7 -1.28 -3.76 -3.06
CA LEU A 7 -2.72 -3.96 -3.17
C LEU A 7 -3.17 -3.78 -4.62
N LEU A 8 -4.12 -4.61 -5.03
CA LEU A 8 -4.96 -4.37 -6.20
C LEU A 8 -6.36 -4.01 -5.68
N MET A 9 -6.89 -2.88 -6.13
CA MET A 9 -8.15 -2.33 -5.62
C MET A 9 -8.97 -1.69 -6.72
N GLU A 10 -10.27 -1.53 -6.49
CA GLU A 10 -11.15 -0.82 -7.41
C GLU A 10 -10.71 0.65 -7.56
N ASN A 11 -10.74 1.13 -8.80
CA ASN A 11 -10.39 2.50 -9.15
C ASN A 11 -11.60 3.43 -8.99
N GLU A 12 -12.19 3.41 -7.80
CA GLU A 12 -13.37 4.19 -7.46
C GLU A 12 -13.11 5.24 -6.38
N SER A 13 -13.96 6.26 -6.35
CA SER A 13 -13.88 7.31 -5.34
C SER A 13 -14.01 6.73 -3.93
N GLY A 14 -13.12 7.16 -3.04
CA GLY A 14 -13.11 6.75 -1.64
C GLY A 14 -12.38 5.44 -1.34
N ALA A 15 -12.03 4.62 -2.34
CA ALA A 15 -11.29 3.37 -2.11
C ALA A 15 -9.92 3.66 -1.45
N LEU A 16 -9.17 4.64 -1.99
CA LEU A 16 -7.92 5.11 -1.38
C LEU A 16 -8.14 5.62 0.05
N SER A 17 -9.19 6.41 0.28
CA SER A 17 -9.50 6.99 1.60
C SER A 17 -9.77 5.90 2.65
N ARG A 18 -10.46 4.84 2.27
CA ARG A 18 -10.73 3.69 3.16
C ARG A 18 -9.44 2.95 3.52
N VAL A 19 -8.56 2.71 2.55
CA VAL A 19 -7.25 2.10 2.80
C VAL A 19 -6.40 2.99 3.73
N SER A 20 -6.19 4.27 3.39
CA SER A 20 -5.42 5.19 4.25
C SER A 20 -6.05 5.39 5.63
N GLY A 21 -7.38 5.41 5.70
CA GLY A 21 -8.14 5.55 6.93
C GLY A 21 -7.96 4.37 7.88
N LEU A 22 -7.83 3.15 7.37
CA LEU A 22 -7.52 1.96 8.16
C LEU A 22 -6.17 2.08 8.88
N PHE A 23 -5.14 2.58 8.19
CA PHE A 23 -3.83 2.83 8.79
C PHE A 23 -3.93 3.91 9.88
N SER A 24 -4.57 5.04 9.57
CA SER A 24 -4.72 6.15 10.53
C SER A 24 -5.52 5.74 11.77
N ALA A 25 -6.62 5.00 11.62
CA ALA A 25 -7.50 4.61 12.72
C ALA A 25 -6.85 3.60 13.67
N ARG A 26 -5.88 2.82 13.18
CA ARG A 26 -5.16 1.81 13.96
C ARG A 26 -3.79 2.29 14.45
N GLY A 27 -3.38 3.51 14.07
CA GLY A 27 -2.06 4.04 14.40
C GLY A 27 -0.92 3.28 13.70
N TYR A 28 -1.19 2.68 12.54
CA TYR A 28 -0.15 2.04 11.73
C TYR A 28 0.64 3.11 10.97
N ASN A 29 1.97 3.01 11.01
CA ASN A 29 2.83 3.94 10.30
C ASN A 29 2.77 3.72 8.79
N ILE A 30 2.72 4.80 8.01
CA ILE A 30 2.94 4.76 6.56
C ILE A 30 4.24 5.52 6.29
N GLU A 31 5.24 4.83 5.76
CA GLU A 31 6.50 5.45 5.36
C GLU A 31 6.41 6.05 3.96
N SER A 32 5.84 5.29 3.02
CA SER A 32 5.50 5.80 1.69
C SER A 32 4.24 5.11 1.16
N LEU A 33 3.54 5.80 0.28
CA LEU A 33 2.34 5.30 -0.39
C LEU A 33 2.32 5.83 -1.82
N THR A 34 2.12 4.93 -2.76
CA THR A 34 1.87 5.26 -4.17
C THR A 34 0.63 4.54 -4.65
N VAL A 35 -0.14 5.19 -5.53
CA VAL A 35 -1.30 4.59 -6.19
C VAL A 35 -1.35 5.07 -7.63
N ALA A 36 -1.68 4.17 -8.55
CA ALA A 36 -1.95 4.51 -9.94
C ALA A 36 -2.89 3.47 -10.57
N PRO A 37 -3.65 3.86 -11.62
CA PRO A 37 -4.38 2.92 -12.44
C PRO A 37 -3.47 1.85 -13.05
N THR A 38 -4.01 0.64 -13.24
CA THR A 38 -3.32 -0.43 -13.96
C THR A 38 -3.62 -0.38 -15.46
N GLU A 39 -3.22 -1.41 -16.21
CA GLU A 39 -3.65 -1.59 -17.61
C GLU A 39 -5.17 -1.75 -17.74
N ASP A 40 -5.80 -2.32 -16.71
CA ASP A 40 -7.24 -2.25 -16.53
C ASP A 40 -7.59 -0.93 -15.80
N PRO A 41 -8.28 0.03 -16.45
CA PRO A 41 -8.59 1.34 -15.87
C PRO A 41 -9.61 1.25 -14.72
N THR A 42 -10.30 0.12 -14.56
CA THR A 42 -11.21 -0.13 -13.42
C THR A 42 -10.47 -0.53 -12.15
N LEU A 43 -9.17 -0.84 -12.25
CA LEU A 43 -8.33 -1.27 -11.14
C LEU A 43 -7.14 -0.33 -10.96
N SER A 44 -6.82 -0.07 -9.69
CA SER A 44 -5.63 0.65 -9.28
C SER A 44 -4.70 -0.28 -8.50
N ARG A 45 -3.39 -0.12 -8.70
CA ARG A 45 -2.37 -0.74 -7.86
C ARG A 45 -1.89 0.29 -6.84
N MET A 46 -1.96 -0.07 -5.58
CA MET A 46 -1.39 0.70 -4.48
C MET A 46 -0.18 -0.04 -3.90
N THR A 47 0.89 0.68 -3.61
CA THR A 47 2.07 0.15 -2.92
C THR A 47 2.30 0.98 -1.66
N ILE A 48 2.30 0.31 -0.51
CA ILE A 48 2.47 0.90 0.81
C ILE A 48 3.73 0.35 1.43
N VAL A 49 4.64 1.23 1.82
CA VAL A 49 5.80 0.88 2.64
C VAL A 49 5.47 1.20 4.08
N THR A 50 5.63 0.21 4.96
CA THR A 50 5.36 0.34 6.39
C THR A 50 6.39 -0.43 7.20
N SER A 51 6.40 -0.22 8.51
CA SER A 51 7.30 -0.87 9.44
C SER A 51 6.54 -1.36 10.67
N GLY A 52 6.77 -2.61 11.06
CA GLY A 52 6.13 -3.22 12.23
C GLY A 52 6.75 -4.56 12.62
N SER A 53 6.23 -5.19 13.68
CA SER A 53 6.46 -6.62 13.92
C SER A 53 5.67 -7.45 12.91
N ASP A 54 6.08 -8.69 12.67
CA ASP A 54 5.38 -9.59 11.74
C ASP A 54 3.90 -9.76 12.13
N GLU A 55 3.60 -9.78 13.43
CA GLU A 55 2.22 -9.81 13.94
C GLU A 55 1.40 -8.59 13.52
N ILE A 56 1.98 -7.39 13.57
CA ILE A 56 1.31 -6.14 13.14
C ILE A 56 1.09 -6.17 11.63
N ILE A 57 2.07 -6.65 10.85
CA ILE A 57 1.96 -6.75 9.40
C ILE A 57 0.87 -7.74 9.01
N GLU A 58 0.85 -8.91 9.63
CA GLU A 58 -0.19 -9.91 9.42
C GLU A 58 -1.58 -9.34 9.75
N GLN A 59 -1.70 -8.54 10.82
CA GLN A 59 -2.94 -7.83 11.14
C GLN A 59 -3.31 -6.80 10.06
N ILE A 60 -2.35 -6.00 9.57
CA ILE A 60 -2.58 -5.04 8.48
C ILE A 60 -3.13 -5.77 7.26
N ILE A 61 -2.46 -6.83 6.81
CA ILE A 61 -2.88 -7.64 5.66
C ILE A 61 -4.29 -8.21 5.87
N LYS A 62 -4.57 -8.76 7.06
CA LYS A 62 -5.91 -9.29 7.40
C LYS A 62 -7.00 -8.23 7.37
N GLN A 63 -6.71 -7.00 7.79
CA GLN A 63 -7.70 -5.91 7.78
C GLN A 63 -7.90 -5.36 6.36
N LEU A 64 -6.84 -5.26 5.55
CA LEU A 64 -6.93 -4.83 4.16
C LEU A 64 -7.77 -5.79 3.32
N ASN A 65 -7.61 -7.11 3.52
CA ASN A 65 -8.44 -8.13 2.85
C ASN A 65 -9.93 -8.08 3.22
N LYS A 66 -10.32 -7.34 4.27
CA LYS A 66 -11.75 -7.16 4.64
C LYS A 66 -12.40 -5.97 3.95
N LEU A 67 -11.61 -5.10 3.32
CA LEU A 67 -12.15 -3.97 2.58
C LEU A 67 -12.75 -4.48 1.27
N ILE A 68 -14.00 -4.10 0.99
CA ILE A 68 -14.75 -4.54 -0.19
C ILE A 68 -14.01 -4.14 -1.48
N ASP A 69 -13.40 -2.95 -1.49
CA ASP A 69 -12.74 -2.41 -2.67
C ASP A 69 -11.38 -3.06 -2.95
N VAL A 70 -10.87 -3.89 -2.03
CA VAL A 70 -9.55 -4.52 -2.16
C VAL A 70 -9.72 -5.89 -2.77
N VAL A 71 -9.27 -6.03 -4.02
CA VAL A 71 -9.34 -7.27 -4.79
C VAL A 71 -8.24 -8.23 -4.38
N LYS A 72 -7.05 -7.72 -4.06
CA LYS A 72 -5.90 -8.55 -3.69
C LYS A 72 -4.90 -7.80 -2.81
N VAL A 73 -4.34 -8.49 -1.83
CA VAL A 73 -3.23 -7.99 -0.99
C VAL A 73 -2.06 -8.95 -1.08
N LEU A 74 -0.85 -8.42 -1.22
CA LEU A 74 0.41 -9.17 -1.23
C LEU A 74 1.44 -8.46 -0.37
N ASP A 75 2.16 -9.20 0.49
CA ASP A 75 3.44 -8.73 1.02
C ASP A 75 4.52 -9.11 0.02
N LEU A 76 5.22 -8.11 -0.53
CA LEU A 76 6.28 -8.36 -1.51
C LEU A 76 7.55 -8.92 -0.84
N ASN A 77 7.70 -8.75 0.48
CA ASN A 77 8.84 -9.26 1.22
C ASN A 77 8.89 -10.81 1.27
N ASP A 78 7.76 -11.49 1.02
CA ASP A 78 7.67 -12.95 1.00
C ASP A 78 8.35 -13.59 -0.22
N GLY A 79 8.79 -12.78 -1.19
CA GLY A 79 9.40 -13.24 -2.42
C GLY A 79 10.51 -12.34 -2.93
N ARG A 80 11.04 -12.68 -4.11
CA ARG A 80 11.93 -11.78 -4.83
C ARG A 80 11.10 -10.69 -5.50
N PHE A 81 11.43 -9.44 -5.24
CA PHE A 81 10.77 -8.28 -5.83
C PHE A 81 11.78 -7.25 -6.35
N ILE A 82 11.27 -6.29 -7.12
CA ILE A 82 12.01 -5.11 -7.55
C ILE A 82 11.21 -3.89 -7.09
N GLU A 83 11.86 -2.97 -6.38
CA GLU A 83 11.29 -1.67 -6.03
C GLU A 83 12.04 -0.53 -6.73
N ARG A 84 11.31 0.53 -7.07
CA ARG A 84 11.83 1.75 -7.67
C ARG A 84 11.05 2.94 -7.12
N GLU A 85 11.77 4.01 -6.83
CA GLU A 85 11.19 5.28 -6.44
C GLU A 85 11.75 6.38 -7.35
N LEU A 86 10.95 7.44 -7.54
CA LEU A 86 11.35 8.63 -8.27
C LEU A 86 11.38 9.81 -7.30
N MET A 87 12.54 10.47 -7.20
CA MET A 87 12.71 11.66 -6.39
C MET A 87 13.21 12.81 -7.27
N ILE A 88 12.59 13.98 -7.12
CA ILE A 88 13.03 15.21 -7.78
C ILE A 88 13.54 16.15 -6.68
N VAL A 89 14.82 16.54 -6.76
CA VAL A 89 15.48 17.36 -5.74
C VAL A 89 15.92 18.70 -6.33
N LYS A 90 15.48 19.81 -5.72
CA LYS A 90 16.01 21.15 -6.04
C LYS A 90 17.28 21.40 -5.23
N VAL A 91 18.38 21.71 -5.91
CA VAL A 91 19.67 22.03 -5.27
C VAL A 91 19.96 23.52 -5.34
N LYS A 92 20.66 24.04 -4.32
CA LYS A 92 21.23 25.39 -4.38
C LYS A 92 22.53 25.30 -5.19
N ALA A 93 22.61 26.08 -6.28
CA ALA A 93 23.83 26.25 -7.06
C ALA A 93 24.74 27.30 -6.41
#